data_AF-A0A2E2CYK3-F1
#
_entry.id   AF-A0A2E2CYK3-F1
#
_cell.length_a   1.000
_cell.length_b   1.000
_cell.length_c   1.000
_cell.angle_alpha   90.00
_cell.angle_beta   90.00
_cell.angle_gamma   90.00
#
_symmetry.space_group_name_H-M   'P 1'
#
loop_
_entity.id
_entity.type
_entity.pdbx_description
1 polymer ?
#
loop_
_entity_poly.entity_id
_entity_poly.type
_entity_poly.pdbx_seq_one_letter_code
_entity_poly.pdbx_strand_id
1 'polypeptide(L)'
;MAYARRQRANLDIWPGFVDALASLLMVIIFLLMIFVVSQFYLNEEIIGRDKALDRLQNRVSELADMLALERESSAEIRTNLSNVTEQLRASLQRQDALESQIFQLRGENASLASELDAANNNNRDLLSRLTVKNDETAAVQKDLNEARTRLESLESEREQVSKELEDAYKIIDADKEKIQAQLSDLAKLEREVEALISLRDELQGRLANEALKLDDKQKDLVAARAETALLNDQIQALNDQIAELNKLLEVSEARDAAQQSQIVDLGKRLNVALAGKVQELARYRSEFFGKLREILGNRSDIRIVGDRFVFQSEVLFEQGQAELGPAGQVQLISFADTLKEIAARIPSDIDWVLQVNGHTDKIPIRTAQFPSNWELSTARAISVVKFLESRGIDPNRMSAAGFAQYQPLDTGNSDEALRRNRRIEMKFTNR
;
A
#
# COMPACT_ATOMS: atom_id res chain seq x y z
N MET A 1 266.69 -72.24 -11.71
CA MET A 1 267.27 -70.97 -12.23
C MET A 1 267.40 -71.12 -13.72
N ALA A 2 267.13 -70.18 -14.62
CA ALA A 2 266.47 -68.87 -14.63
C ALA A 2 266.57 -68.38 -16.10
N TYR A 3 266.01 -67.21 -16.40
CA TYR A 3 266.38 -66.33 -17.54
C TYR A 3 265.85 -66.58 -18.98
N ALA A 4 265.19 -65.53 -19.47
CA ALA A 4 265.45 -64.69 -20.66
C ALA A 4 266.03 -65.23 -22.00
N ARG A 5 265.45 -64.68 -23.10
CA ARG A 5 266.08 -63.83 -24.17
C ARG A 5 266.10 -64.36 -25.64
N ARG A 6 265.86 -63.39 -26.55
CA ARG A 6 266.31 -63.16 -27.96
C ARG A 6 265.50 -63.63 -29.21
N GLN A 7 265.10 -62.61 -29.99
CA GLN A 7 265.08 -62.39 -31.47
C GLN A 7 265.20 -63.57 -32.48
N ARG A 8 264.21 -63.72 -33.41
CA ARG A 8 264.24 -63.50 -34.90
C ARG A 8 263.09 -64.26 -35.63
N ALA A 9 262.77 -63.81 -36.84
CA ALA A 9 261.65 -64.18 -37.74
C ALA A 9 261.55 -65.65 -38.20
N ASN A 10 260.33 -66.17 -38.46
CA ASN A 10 259.98 -67.00 -39.65
C ASN A 10 258.46 -67.27 -39.82
N LEU A 11 258.04 -67.54 -41.08
CA LEU A 11 256.70 -67.65 -41.67
C LEU A 11 255.87 -68.94 -41.41
N ASP A 12 254.53 -68.77 -41.51
CA ASP A 12 253.34 -69.60 -41.86
C ASP A 12 253.31 -71.16 -41.88
N ILE A 13 252.16 -71.75 -41.44
CA ILE A 13 251.07 -72.39 -42.25
C ILE A 13 250.04 -73.15 -41.33
N TRP A 14 248.78 -73.14 -41.77
CA TRP A 14 247.42 -73.44 -41.25
C TRP A 14 246.97 -74.93 -41.10
N PRO A 15 245.80 -75.23 -40.45
CA PRO A 15 244.80 -76.10 -41.12
C PRO A 15 243.31 -75.66 -40.95
N GLY A 16 242.46 -75.90 -41.96
CA GLY A 16 241.10 -75.34 -42.10
C GLY A 16 239.93 -76.34 -42.06
N PHE A 17 239.36 -76.62 -40.89
CA PHE A 17 238.08 -77.36 -40.73
C PHE A 17 237.00 -76.59 -39.95
N VAL A 18 237.32 -75.40 -39.44
CA VAL A 18 236.42 -74.59 -38.58
C VAL A 18 235.42 -73.75 -39.41
N ASP A 19 235.67 -73.56 -40.71
CA ASP A 19 234.91 -72.61 -41.55
C ASP A 19 233.60 -73.17 -42.15
N ALA A 20 233.45 -74.51 -42.23
CA ALA A 20 232.25 -75.13 -42.78
C ALA A 20 231.05 -75.16 -41.80
N LEU A 21 231.28 -75.05 -40.50
CA LEU A 21 230.23 -75.20 -39.47
C LEU A 21 229.57 -73.85 -39.11
N ALA A 22 230.31 -72.74 -39.18
CA ALA A 22 229.78 -71.40 -38.92
C ALA A 22 228.86 -70.88 -40.04
N SER A 23 229.14 -71.25 -41.30
CA SER A 23 228.37 -70.87 -42.48
C SER A 23 226.98 -71.51 -42.50
N LEU A 24 226.84 -72.76 -42.04
CA LEU A 24 225.54 -73.45 -41.93
C LEU A 24 224.61 -72.78 -40.90
N LEU A 25 225.16 -72.27 -39.80
CA LEU A 25 224.40 -71.65 -38.73
C LEU A 25 223.82 -70.28 -39.13
N MET A 26 224.55 -69.50 -39.93
CA MET A 26 224.09 -68.22 -40.49
C MET A 26 222.88 -68.38 -41.44
N VAL A 27 222.88 -69.39 -42.30
CA VAL A 27 221.78 -69.65 -43.24
C VAL A 27 220.49 -70.02 -42.50
N ILE A 28 220.61 -70.84 -41.44
CA ILE A 28 219.45 -71.25 -40.63
C ILE A 28 218.85 -70.04 -39.91
N ILE A 29 219.66 -69.17 -39.31
CA ILE A 29 219.17 -67.97 -38.62
C ILE A 29 218.50 -66.99 -39.61
N PHE A 30 219.07 -66.82 -40.81
CA PHE A 30 218.49 -65.94 -41.83
C PHE A 30 217.11 -66.42 -42.31
N LEU A 31 216.96 -67.73 -42.55
CA LEU A 31 215.66 -68.32 -42.89
C LEU A 31 214.63 -68.16 -41.76
N LEU A 32 215.06 -68.35 -40.51
CA LEU A 32 214.20 -68.17 -39.34
C LEU A 32 213.75 -66.71 -39.20
N MET A 33 214.63 -65.74 -39.48
CA MET A 33 214.27 -64.33 -39.40
C MET A 33 213.26 -63.91 -40.48
N ILE A 34 213.45 -64.37 -41.72
CA ILE A 34 212.48 -64.14 -42.81
C ILE A 34 211.11 -64.71 -42.44
N PHE A 35 211.07 -65.92 -41.89
CA PHE A 35 209.83 -66.56 -41.48
C PHE A 35 209.11 -65.79 -40.37
N VAL A 36 209.84 -65.32 -39.36
CA VAL A 36 209.27 -64.53 -38.25
C VAL A 36 208.73 -63.18 -38.74
N VAL A 37 209.45 -62.49 -39.62
CA VAL A 37 208.97 -61.23 -40.22
C VAL A 37 207.72 -61.47 -41.06
N SER A 38 207.68 -62.55 -41.85
CA SER A 38 206.51 -62.90 -42.66
C SER A 38 205.30 -63.27 -41.79
N GLN A 39 205.50 -63.98 -40.67
CA GLN A 39 204.45 -64.32 -39.71
C GLN A 39 203.91 -63.06 -38.99
N PHE A 40 204.77 -62.12 -38.63
CA PHE A 40 204.36 -60.86 -38.01
C PHE A 40 203.46 -60.04 -38.93
N TYR A 41 203.85 -59.86 -40.20
CA TYR A 41 203.02 -59.16 -41.19
C TYR A 41 201.69 -59.87 -41.44
N LEU A 42 201.68 -61.20 -41.54
CA LEU A 42 200.45 -61.97 -41.74
C LEU A 42 199.49 -61.80 -40.54
N ASN A 43 200.02 -61.76 -39.32
CA ASN A 43 199.23 -61.56 -38.11
C ASN A 43 198.67 -60.12 -38.01
N GLU A 44 199.44 -59.10 -38.39
CA GLU A 44 198.91 -57.73 -38.50
C GLU A 44 197.78 -57.61 -39.54
N GLU A 45 197.92 -58.27 -40.70
CA GLU A 45 196.92 -58.27 -41.78
C GLU A 45 195.61 -58.97 -41.35
N ILE A 46 195.70 -60.09 -40.63
CA ILE A 46 194.54 -60.83 -40.10
C ILE A 46 193.84 -60.03 -38.99
N ILE A 47 194.58 -59.50 -38.02
CA ILE A 47 194.02 -58.67 -36.94
C ILE A 47 193.38 -57.39 -37.51
N GLY A 48 193.96 -56.81 -38.56
CA GLY A 48 193.40 -55.67 -39.29
C GLY A 48 192.08 -56.00 -40.00
N ARG A 49 192.00 -57.16 -40.66
CA ARG A 49 190.76 -57.68 -41.28
C ARG A 49 189.68 -57.99 -40.25
N ASP A 50 190.03 -58.63 -39.14
CA ASP A 50 189.08 -58.95 -38.06
C ASP A 50 188.51 -57.67 -37.45
N LYS A 51 189.34 -56.66 -37.19
CA LYS A 51 188.85 -55.33 -36.75
C LYS A 51 187.97 -54.64 -37.79
N ALA A 52 188.23 -54.84 -39.08
CA ALA A 52 187.40 -54.29 -40.15
C ALA A 52 186.04 -55.00 -40.25
N LEU A 53 186.03 -56.34 -40.10
CA LEU A 53 184.83 -57.15 -40.03
C LEU A 53 183.99 -56.81 -38.80
N ASP A 54 184.59 -56.67 -37.62
CA ASP A 54 183.89 -56.25 -36.40
C ASP A 54 183.23 -54.87 -36.58
N ARG A 55 183.93 -53.90 -37.17
CA ARG A 55 183.35 -52.58 -37.46
C ARG A 55 182.20 -52.67 -38.46
N LEU A 56 182.32 -53.52 -39.47
CA LEU A 56 181.29 -53.70 -40.49
C LEU A 56 180.07 -54.42 -39.91
N GLN A 57 180.28 -55.44 -39.08
CA GLN A 57 179.25 -56.16 -38.35
C GLN A 57 178.52 -55.25 -37.36
N ASN A 58 179.24 -54.39 -36.64
CA ASN A 58 178.64 -53.38 -35.77
C ASN A 58 177.82 -52.37 -36.57
N ARG A 59 178.29 -51.90 -37.73
CA ARG A 59 177.53 -51.00 -38.61
C ARG A 59 176.31 -51.66 -39.24
N VAL A 60 176.41 -52.94 -39.60
CA VAL A 60 175.26 -53.72 -40.10
C VAL A 60 174.25 -53.92 -38.98
N SER A 61 174.68 -54.18 -37.74
CA SER A 61 173.81 -54.24 -36.56
C SER A 61 173.14 -52.89 -36.29
N GLU A 62 173.89 -51.80 -36.31
CA GLU A 62 173.37 -50.45 -36.08
C GLU A 62 172.36 -50.03 -37.17
N LEU A 63 172.63 -50.37 -38.44
CA LEU A 63 171.69 -50.16 -39.54
C LEU A 63 170.46 -51.07 -39.43
N ALA A 64 170.62 -52.31 -38.96
CA ALA A 64 169.50 -53.20 -38.70
C ALA A 64 168.61 -52.69 -37.57
N ASP A 65 169.20 -52.13 -36.50
CA ASP A 65 168.49 -51.51 -35.39
C ASP A 65 167.77 -50.22 -35.83
N MET A 66 168.43 -49.37 -36.62
CA MET A 66 167.80 -48.19 -37.23
C MET A 66 166.65 -48.57 -38.16
N LEU A 67 166.82 -49.59 -39.00
CA LEU A 67 165.77 -50.07 -39.89
C LEU A 67 164.61 -50.70 -39.11
N ALA A 68 164.89 -51.39 -38.01
CA ALA A 68 163.86 -51.91 -37.11
C ALA A 68 163.06 -50.77 -36.47
N LEU A 69 163.73 -49.72 -35.99
CA LEU A 69 163.11 -48.52 -35.43
C LEU A 69 162.29 -47.74 -36.48
N GLU A 70 162.80 -47.60 -37.70
CA GLU A 70 162.08 -46.95 -38.82
C GLU A 70 160.83 -47.76 -39.20
N ARG A 71 160.92 -49.10 -39.22
CA ARG A 71 159.78 -50.00 -39.46
C ARG A 71 158.76 -49.93 -38.34
N GLU A 72 159.19 -49.89 -37.09
CA GLU A 72 158.33 -49.73 -35.92
C GLU A 72 157.60 -48.38 -35.95
N SER A 73 158.33 -47.28 -36.18
CA SER A 73 157.75 -45.94 -36.35
C SER A 73 156.77 -45.89 -37.54
N SER A 74 157.10 -46.52 -38.66
CA SER A 74 156.20 -46.61 -39.82
C SER A 74 154.94 -47.42 -39.50
N ALA A 75 155.05 -48.49 -38.73
CA ALA A 75 153.91 -49.29 -38.27
C ALA A 75 153.03 -48.50 -37.29
N GLU A 76 153.64 -47.73 -36.39
CA GLU A 76 152.95 -46.82 -35.47
C GLU A 76 152.21 -45.71 -36.22
N ILE A 77 152.86 -45.04 -37.18
CA ILE A 77 152.22 -44.00 -38.02
C ILE A 77 151.05 -44.58 -38.81
N ARG A 78 151.19 -45.78 -39.40
CA ARG A 78 150.08 -46.44 -40.11
C ARG A 78 148.91 -46.75 -39.17
N THR A 79 149.20 -47.19 -37.95
CA THR A 79 148.20 -47.44 -36.92
C THR A 79 147.51 -46.14 -36.49
N ASN A 80 148.26 -45.08 -36.23
CA ASN A 80 147.75 -43.76 -35.90
C ASN A 80 146.91 -43.17 -37.03
N LEU A 81 147.36 -43.29 -38.29
CA LEU A 81 146.61 -42.85 -39.46
C LEU A 81 145.29 -43.62 -39.60
N SER A 82 145.30 -44.94 -39.37
CA SER A 82 144.08 -45.76 -39.37
C SER A 82 143.12 -45.28 -38.28
N ASN A 83 143.60 -45.10 -37.04
CA ASN A 83 142.81 -44.63 -35.92
C ASN A 83 142.22 -43.24 -36.18
N VAL A 84 143.01 -42.29 -36.69
CA VAL A 84 142.54 -40.93 -37.03
C VAL A 84 141.54 -40.97 -38.18
N THR A 85 141.75 -41.81 -39.19
CA THR A 85 140.80 -41.95 -40.31
C THR A 85 139.48 -42.54 -39.85
N GLU A 86 139.51 -43.53 -38.95
CA GLU A 86 138.32 -44.11 -38.33
C GLU A 86 137.59 -43.11 -37.43
N GLN A 87 138.32 -42.35 -36.60
CA GLN A 87 137.77 -41.26 -35.79
C GLN A 87 137.14 -40.16 -36.64
N LEU A 88 137.80 -39.75 -37.73
CA LEU A 88 137.28 -38.76 -38.67
C LEU A 88 136.00 -39.26 -39.33
N ARG A 89 135.98 -40.52 -39.78
CA ARG A 89 134.78 -41.15 -40.36
C ARG A 89 133.63 -41.21 -39.36
N ALA A 90 133.90 -41.60 -38.12
CA ALA A 90 132.90 -41.61 -37.05
C ALA A 90 132.40 -40.20 -36.71
N SER A 91 133.27 -39.20 -36.75
CA SER A 91 132.92 -37.79 -36.53
C SER A 91 132.03 -37.25 -37.65
N LEU A 92 132.36 -37.54 -38.92
CA LEU A 92 131.54 -37.16 -40.07
C LEU A 92 130.16 -37.83 -40.01
N GLN A 93 130.09 -39.12 -39.68
CA GLN A 93 128.80 -39.80 -39.49
C GLN A 93 127.96 -39.19 -38.35
N ARG A 94 128.59 -38.77 -37.25
CA ARG A 94 127.90 -38.02 -36.18
C ARG A 94 127.42 -36.66 -36.66
N GLN A 95 128.22 -35.94 -37.46
CA GLN A 95 127.82 -34.67 -38.04
C GLN A 95 126.60 -34.83 -38.96
N ASP A 96 126.62 -35.82 -39.86
CA ASP A 96 125.49 -36.12 -40.75
C ASP A 96 124.22 -36.48 -39.96
N ALA A 97 124.36 -37.31 -38.92
CA ALA A 97 123.24 -37.68 -38.04
C ALA A 97 122.67 -36.46 -37.28
N LEU A 98 123.54 -35.59 -36.75
CA LEU A 98 123.13 -34.35 -36.09
C LEU A 98 122.48 -33.37 -37.07
N GLU A 99 122.98 -33.26 -38.30
CA GLU A 99 122.38 -32.42 -39.33
C GLU A 99 120.98 -32.90 -39.71
N SER A 100 120.79 -34.22 -39.84
CA SER A 100 119.47 -34.83 -40.04
C SER A 100 118.53 -34.56 -38.86
N GLN A 101 119.01 -34.65 -37.61
CA GLN A 101 118.20 -34.33 -36.43
C GLN A 101 117.83 -32.85 -36.37
N ILE A 102 118.76 -31.94 -36.69
CA ILE A 102 118.48 -30.49 -36.75
C ILE A 102 117.44 -30.19 -37.83
N PHE A 103 117.51 -30.84 -38.99
CA PHE A 103 116.52 -30.68 -40.04
C PHE A 103 115.12 -31.16 -39.60
N GLN A 104 115.04 -32.34 -38.97
CA GLN A 104 113.79 -32.87 -38.42
C GLN A 104 113.21 -31.92 -37.36
N LEU A 105 114.00 -31.51 -36.37
CA LEU A 105 113.57 -30.59 -35.31
C LEU A 105 113.14 -29.22 -35.86
N ARG A 106 113.78 -28.72 -36.92
CA ARG A 106 113.35 -27.49 -37.61
C ARG A 106 112.01 -27.67 -38.30
N GLY A 107 111.79 -28.83 -38.95
CA GLY A 107 110.49 -29.18 -39.53
C GLY A 107 109.38 -29.28 -38.47
N GLU A 108 109.65 -29.98 -37.37
CA GLU A 108 108.73 -30.09 -36.23
C GLU A 108 108.43 -28.71 -35.62
N ASN A 109 109.45 -27.89 -35.35
CA ASN A 109 109.26 -26.53 -34.84
C ASN A 109 108.45 -25.64 -35.79
N ALA A 110 108.65 -25.77 -37.11
CA ALA A 110 107.86 -25.03 -38.09
C ALA A 110 106.39 -25.49 -38.10
N SER A 111 106.14 -26.80 -37.98
CA SER A 111 104.78 -27.34 -37.88
C SER A 111 104.08 -26.89 -36.59
N LEU A 112 104.77 -26.96 -35.44
CA LEU A 112 104.26 -26.50 -34.14
C LEU A 112 104.00 -25.00 -34.13
N ALA A 113 104.85 -24.19 -34.76
CA ALA A 113 104.62 -22.76 -34.92
C ALA A 113 103.35 -22.48 -35.73
N SER A 114 103.14 -23.20 -36.83
CA SER A 114 101.92 -23.07 -37.64
C SER A 114 100.66 -23.51 -36.88
N GLU A 115 100.74 -24.59 -36.10
CA GLU A 115 99.63 -25.04 -35.25
C GLU A 115 99.31 -24.02 -34.15
N LEU A 116 100.32 -23.44 -33.53
CA LEU A 116 100.16 -22.40 -32.51
C LEU A 116 99.50 -21.14 -33.09
N ASP A 117 99.93 -20.70 -34.28
CA ASP A 117 99.31 -19.57 -34.97
C ASP A 117 97.85 -19.84 -35.33
N ALA A 118 97.54 -21.05 -35.82
CA ALA A 118 96.17 -21.47 -36.10
C ALA A 118 95.31 -21.49 -34.82
N ALA A 119 95.84 -22.03 -33.72
CA ALA A 119 95.17 -22.05 -32.42
C ALA A 119 94.93 -20.64 -31.87
N ASN A 120 95.91 -19.73 -31.99
CA ASN A 120 95.79 -18.34 -31.58
C ASN A 120 94.74 -17.59 -32.39
N ASN A 121 94.68 -17.81 -33.70
CA ASN A 121 93.65 -17.23 -34.56
C ASN A 121 92.25 -17.75 -34.21
N ASN A 122 92.12 -19.06 -33.93
CA ASN A 122 90.85 -19.65 -33.50
C ASN A 122 90.41 -19.09 -32.13
N ASN A 123 91.33 -18.96 -31.17
CA ASN A 123 91.03 -18.33 -29.88
C ASN A 123 90.60 -16.87 -30.04
N ARG A 124 91.23 -16.12 -30.95
CA ARG A 124 90.85 -14.73 -31.24
C ARG A 124 89.44 -14.64 -31.84
N ASP A 125 89.09 -15.55 -32.76
CA ASP A 125 87.73 -15.63 -33.33
C ASP A 125 86.70 -16.02 -32.26
N LEU A 126 86.99 -17.02 -31.42
CA LEU A 126 86.14 -17.43 -30.31
C LEU A 126 85.90 -16.30 -29.31
N LEU A 127 86.94 -15.54 -28.95
CA LEU A 127 86.81 -14.36 -28.09
C LEU A 127 85.92 -13.30 -28.72
N SER A 128 86.07 -13.03 -30.03
CA SER A 128 85.20 -12.10 -30.75
C SER A 128 83.74 -12.56 -30.77
N ARG A 129 83.48 -13.86 -30.93
CA ARG A 129 82.12 -14.41 -30.86
C ARG A 129 81.54 -14.33 -29.46
N LEU A 130 82.34 -14.59 -28.43
CA LEU A 130 81.94 -14.46 -27.03
C LEU A 130 81.58 -13.03 -26.67
N THR A 131 82.35 -12.03 -27.12
CA THR A 131 82.02 -10.63 -26.89
C THR A 131 80.70 -10.25 -27.54
N VAL A 132 80.46 -10.64 -28.80
CA VAL A 132 79.19 -10.39 -29.49
C VAL A 132 78.03 -11.06 -28.75
N LYS A 133 78.20 -12.32 -28.33
CA LYS A 133 77.16 -13.03 -27.54
C LYS A 133 76.89 -12.38 -26.20
N ASN A 134 77.90 -11.82 -25.55
CA ASN A 134 77.75 -11.13 -24.27
C ASN A 134 77.03 -9.77 -24.44
N ASP A 135 77.27 -9.09 -25.56
CA ASP A 135 76.54 -7.86 -25.89
C ASP A 135 75.08 -8.16 -26.25
N GLU A 136 74.82 -9.24 -27.00
CA GLU A 136 73.48 -9.73 -27.28
C GLU A 136 72.71 -10.07 -25.99
N THR A 137 73.32 -10.81 -25.05
CA THR A 137 72.67 -11.14 -23.78
C THR A 137 72.43 -9.92 -22.91
N ALA A 138 73.34 -8.93 -22.91
CA ALA A 138 73.14 -7.66 -22.21
C ALA A 138 71.96 -6.86 -22.80
N ALA A 139 71.83 -6.85 -24.13
CA ALA A 139 70.69 -6.22 -24.81
C ALA A 139 69.36 -6.90 -24.45
N VAL A 140 69.30 -8.25 -24.53
CA VAL A 140 68.10 -9.00 -24.13
C VAL A 140 67.75 -8.79 -22.66
N GLN A 141 68.75 -8.72 -21.77
CA GLN A 141 68.51 -8.47 -20.35
C GLN A 141 67.95 -7.07 -20.10
N LYS A 142 68.39 -6.07 -20.86
CA LYS A 142 67.85 -4.71 -20.83
C LYS A 142 66.39 -4.70 -21.29
N ASP A 143 66.09 -5.29 -22.44
CA ASP A 143 64.73 -5.37 -22.99
C ASP A 143 63.78 -6.11 -22.02
N LEU A 144 64.26 -7.17 -21.38
CA LEU A 144 63.50 -7.92 -20.37
C LEU A 144 63.18 -7.05 -19.14
N ASN A 145 64.13 -6.25 -18.67
CA ASN A 145 63.91 -5.35 -17.54
C ASN A 145 62.92 -4.24 -17.91
N GLU A 146 63.00 -3.67 -19.11
CA GLU A 146 62.04 -2.69 -19.62
C GLU A 146 60.62 -3.29 -19.80
N ALA A 147 60.53 -4.54 -20.26
CA ALA A 147 59.25 -5.25 -20.34
C ALA A 147 58.65 -5.50 -18.95
N ARG A 148 59.48 -5.82 -17.94
CA ARG A 148 59.02 -6.02 -16.55
C ARG A 148 58.48 -4.74 -15.93
N THR A 149 59.19 -3.63 -16.06
CA THR A 149 58.70 -2.33 -15.52
C THR A 149 57.40 -1.90 -16.19
N ARG A 150 57.25 -2.16 -17.50
CA ARG A 150 56.00 -1.90 -18.22
C ARG A 150 54.86 -2.83 -17.79
N LEU A 151 55.16 -4.09 -17.46
CA LEU A 151 54.17 -5.01 -16.91
C LEU A 151 53.69 -4.51 -15.54
N GLU A 152 54.61 -4.14 -14.65
CA GLU A 152 54.29 -3.61 -13.32
C GLU A 152 53.42 -2.35 -13.40
N SER A 153 53.72 -1.44 -14.34
CA SER A 153 52.90 -0.23 -14.52
C SER A 153 51.49 -0.58 -15.03
N LEU A 154 51.37 -1.51 -15.98
CA LEU A 154 50.07 -1.95 -16.51
C LEU A 154 49.25 -2.72 -15.45
N GLU A 155 49.90 -3.49 -14.59
CA GLU A 155 49.24 -4.17 -13.47
C GLU A 155 48.70 -3.14 -12.47
N SER A 156 49.47 -2.11 -12.16
CA SER A 156 49.02 -1.01 -11.29
C SER A 156 47.86 -0.22 -11.91
N GLU A 157 47.92 0.10 -13.21
CA GLU A 157 46.81 0.75 -13.94
C GLU A 157 45.56 -0.14 -13.93
N ARG A 158 45.71 -1.45 -14.19
CA ARG A 158 44.60 -2.40 -14.17
C ARG A 158 43.94 -2.46 -12.79
N GLU A 159 44.73 -2.47 -11.72
CA GLU A 159 44.19 -2.50 -10.36
C GLU A 159 43.48 -1.20 -10.00
N GLN A 160 43.99 -0.05 -10.44
CA GLN A 160 43.31 1.23 -10.28
C GLN A 160 41.98 1.25 -11.02
N VAL A 161 41.95 0.87 -12.30
CA VAL A 161 40.71 0.79 -13.10
C VAL A 161 39.73 -0.20 -12.49
N SER A 162 40.20 -1.31 -11.93
CA SER A 162 39.34 -2.28 -11.24
C SER A 162 38.68 -1.68 -10.00
N LYS A 163 39.39 -0.84 -9.23
CA LYS A 163 38.82 -0.13 -8.07
C LYS A 163 37.82 0.93 -8.49
N GLU A 164 38.17 1.73 -9.50
CA GLU A 164 37.26 2.74 -10.06
C GLU A 164 35.97 2.09 -10.58
N LEU A 165 36.06 0.91 -11.21
CA LEU A 165 34.90 0.15 -11.65
C LEU A 165 34.06 -0.39 -10.48
N GLU A 166 34.70 -0.88 -9.42
CA GLU A 166 34.00 -1.34 -8.21
C GLU A 166 33.23 -0.19 -7.54
N ASP A 167 33.86 0.97 -7.41
CA ASP A 167 33.23 2.17 -6.83
C ASP A 167 32.08 2.69 -7.70
N ALA A 168 32.23 2.67 -9.04
CA ALA A 168 31.14 2.97 -9.97
C ALA A 168 29.95 2.00 -9.79
N TYR A 169 30.18 0.70 -9.62
CA TYR A 169 29.10 -0.26 -9.36
C TYR A 169 28.39 0.02 -8.03
N LYS A 170 29.12 0.36 -6.96
CA LYS A 170 28.51 0.76 -5.67
C LYS A 170 27.60 1.98 -5.81
N ILE A 171 28.02 2.97 -6.59
CA ILE A 171 27.20 4.17 -6.87
C ILE A 171 25.93 3.78 -7.63
N ILE A 172 26.06 2.95 -8.67
CA ILE A 172 24.90 2.48 -9.45
C ILE A 172 23.89 1.73 -8.58
N ASP A 173 24.36 0.87 -7.67
CA ASP A 173 23.48 0.15 -6.75
C ASP A 173 22.76 1.11 -5.78
N ALA A 174 23.47 2.09 -5.22
CA ALA A 174 22.88 3.12 -4.36
C ALA A 174 21.84 3.98 -5.12
N ASP A 175 22.13 4.38 -6.35
CA ASP A 175 21.20 5.13 -7.19
C ASP A 175 19.97 4.28 -7.55
N LYS A 176 20.14 2.99 -7.81
CA LYS A 176 19.04 2.05 -8.06
C LYS A 176 18.11 1.95 -6.85
N GLU A 177 18.66 1.81 -5.64
CA GLU A 177 17.86 1.82 -4.40
C GLU A 177 17.10 3.14 -4.23
N LYS A 178 17.75 4.27 -4.49
CA LYS A 178 17.12 5.59 -4.44
C LYS A 178 15.98 5.73 -5.45
N ILE A 179 16.17 5.26 -6.69
CA ILE A 179 15.14 5.25 -7.73
C ILE A 179 13.96 4.36 -7.32
N GLN A 180 14.21 3.18 -6.74
CA GLN A 180 13.15 2.31 -6.24
C GLN A 180 12.33 2.96 -5.12
N ALA A 181 12.98 3.67 -4.19
CA ALA A 181 12.30 4.43 -3.16
C ALA A 181 11.43 5.54 -3.77
N GLN A 182 11.97 6.30 -4.73
CA GLN A 182 11.23 7.35 -5.44
C GLN A 182 10.02 6.81 -6.20
N LEU A 183 10.14 5.65 -6.87
CA LEU A 183 9.02 4.99 -7.56
C LEU A 183 7.93 4.53 -6.57
N SER A 184 8.32 4.00 -5.41
CA SER A 184 7.39 3.66 -4.35
C SER A 184 6.62 4.89 -3.83
N ASP A 185 7.31 6.01 -3.64
CA ASP A 185 6.66 7.24 -3.19
C ASP A 185 5.77 7.85 -4.28
N LEU A 186 6.18 7.78 -5.55
CA LEU A 186 5.34 8.18 -6.68
C LEU A 186 4.04 7.36 -6.73
N ALA A 187 4.13 6.04 -6.55
CA ALA A 187 2.96 5.16 -6.51
C ALA A 187 2.04 5.45 -5.31
N LYS A 188 2.57 5.91 -4.16
CA LYS A 188 1.73 6.40 -3.05
C LYS A 188 1.00 7.68 -3.44
N LEU A 189 1.72 8.62 -4.04
CA LEU A 189 1.16 9.91 -4.47
C LEU A 189 0.07 9.71 -5.53
N GLU A 190 0.25 8.80 -6.48
CA GLU A 190 -0.78 8.44 -7.47
C GLU A 190 -2.07 7.94 -6.79
N ARG A 191 -1.96 7.07 -5.78
CA ARG A 191 -3.13 6.62 -5.00
C ARG A 191 -3.79 7.75 -4.23
N GLU A 192 -3.01 8.66 -3.66
CA GLU A 192 -3.53 9.85 -2.98
C GLU A 192 -4.29 10.76 -3.94
N VAL A 193 -3.75 10.99 -5.14
CA VAL A 193 -4.41 11.77 -6.19
C VAL A 193 -5.72 11.11 -6.62
N GLU A 194 -5.75 9.79 -6.81
CA GLU A 194 -6.96 9.05 -7.17
C GLU A 194 -8.02 9.11 -6.05
N ALA A 195 -7.60 9.05 -4.78
CA ALA A 195 -8.48 9.24 -3.63
C ALA A 195 -9.04 10.68 -3.58
N LEU A 196 -8.21 11.69 -3.87
CA LEU A 196 -8.64 13.09 -3.92
C LEU A 196 -9.62 13.36 -5.07
N ILE A 197 -9.40 12.75 -6.23
CA ILE A 197 -10.33 12.77 -7.37
C ILE A 197 -11.68 12.20 -6.94
N SER A 198 -11.68 11.02 -6.32
CA SER A 198 -12.92 10.38 -5.84
C SER A 198 -13.66 11.23 -4.80
N LEU A 199 -12.92 11.82 -3.84
CA LEU A 199 -13.48 12.71 -2.83
C LEU A 199 -14.07 13.99 -3.46
N ARG A 200 -13.37 14.59 -4.42
CA ARG A 200 -13.87 15.75 -5.16
C ARG A 200 -15.18 15.41 -5.86
N ASP A 201 -15.26 14.26 -6.52
CA ASP A 201 -16.46 13.85 -7.27
C ASP A 201 -17.64 13.60 -6.32
N GLU A 202 -17.40 13.01 -5.15
CA GLU A 202 -18.40 12.88 -4.09
C GLU A 202 -18.89 14.26 -3.61
N LEU A 203 -17.97 15.17 -3.31
CA LEU A 203 -18.30 16.53 -2.87
C LEU A 203 -19.08 17.29 -3.92
N GLN A 204 -18.72 17.17 -5.20
CA GLN A 204 -19.49 17.74 -6.32
C GLN A 204 -20.90 17.17 -6.39
N GLY A 205 -21.08 15.86 -6.22
CA GLY A 205 -22.39 15.23 -6.16
C GLY A 205 -23.24 15.72 -4.98
N ARG A 206 -22.64 15.87 -3.79
CA ARG A 206 -23.32 16.43 -2.62
C ARG A 206 -23.73 17.88 -2.84
N LEU A 207 -22.87 18.68 -3.47
CA LEU A 207 -23.13 20.09 -3.76
C LEU A 207 -24.24 20.25 -4.81
N ALA A 208 -24.28 19.39 -5.83
CA ALA A 208 -25.38 19.34 -6.79
C ALA A 208 -26.71 18.96 -6.12
N ASN A 209 -26.71 17.97 -5.21
CA ASN A 209 -27.91 17.60 -4.45
C ASN A 209 -28.41 18.72 -3.54
N GLU A 210 -27.51 19.43 -2.84
CA GLU A 210 -27.90 20.59 -2.02
C GLU A 210 -28.42 21.74 -2.88
N ALA A 211 -27.86 21.97 -4.07
CA ALA A 211 -28.37 22.96 -5.00
C ALA A 211 -29.82 22.64 -5.45
N LEU A 212 -30.13 21.36 -5.73
CA LEU A 212 -31.49 20.93 -6.05
C LEU A 212 -32.46 21.15 -4.88
N LYS A 213 -32.06 20.76 -3.65
CA LYS A 213 -32.88 21.00 -2.46
C LYS A 213 -33.13 22.49 -2.21
N LEU A 214 -32.15 23.35 -2.50
CA LEU A 214 -32.28 24.79 -2.35
C LEU A 214 -33.28 25.36 -3.36
N ASP A 215 -33.20 24.91 -4.62
CA ASP A 215 -34.16 25.29 -5.67
C ASP A 215 -35.59 24.88 -5.30
N ASP A 216 -35.78 23.65 -4.80
CA ASP A 216 -37.08 23.17 -4.33
C ASP A 216 -37.61 24.01 -3.14
N LYS A 217 -36.77 24.27 -2.13
CA LYS A 217 -37.14 25.16 -1.02
C LYS A 217 -37.49 26.58 -1.49
N GLN A 218 -36.82 27.07 -2.53
CA GLN A 218 -37.08 28.39 -3.07
C GLN A 218 -38.43 28.42 -3.82
N LYS A 219 -38.79 27.36 -4.54
CA LYS A 219 -40.13 27.18 -5.13
C LYS A 219 -41.21 27.10 -4.05
N ASP A 220 -40.98 26.30 -3.00
CA ASP A 220 -41.90 26.18 -1.87
C ASP A 220 -42.11 27.54 -1.17
N LEU A 221 -41.04 28.31 -0.98
CA LEU A 221 -41.12 29.65 -0.40
C LEU A 221 -41.93 30.62 -1.28
N VAL A 222 -41.74 30.56 -2.60
CA VAL A 222 -42.51 31.37 -3.56
C VAL A 222 -43.99 30.97 -3.53
N ALA A 223 -44.29 29.66 -3.49
CA ALA A 223 -45.65 29.16 -3.39
C ALA A 223 -46.33 29.60 -2.07
N ALA A 224 -45.65 29.44 -0.93
CA ALA A 224 -46.15 29.88 0.37
C ALA A 224 -46.40 31.41 0.40
N ARG A 225 -45.52 32.21 -0.21
CA ARG A 225 -45.74 33.67 -0.34
C ARG A 225 -46.97 33.99 -1.18
N ALA A 226 -47.17 33.29 -2.30
CA ALA A 226 -48.36 33.46 -3.13
C ALA A 226 -49.64 33.09 -2.37
N GLU A 227 -49.63 32.01 -1.59
CA GLU A 227 -50.74 31.60 -0.72
C GLU A 227 -51.03 32.67 0.35
N THR A 228 -50.01 33.20 1.01
CA THR A 228 -50.21 34.28 2.01
C THR A 228 -50.76 35.56 1.37
N ALA A 229 -50.36 35.90 0.15
CA ALA A 229 -50.91 37.03 -0.58
C ALA A 229 -52.40 36.82 -0.90
N LEU A 230 -52.76 35.63 -1.39
CA LEU A 230 -54.15 35.26 -1.66
C LEU A 230 -55.01 35.28 -0.38
N LEU A 231 -54.50 34.74 0.73
CA LEU A 231 -55.21 34.77 2.02
C LEU A 231 -55.39 36.20 2.52
N ASN A 232 -54.39 37.06 2.37
CA ASN A 232 -54.52 38.48 2.70
C ASN A 232 -55.58 39.17 1.84
N ASP A 233 -55.62 38.90 0.53
CA ASP A 233 -56.65 39.42 -0.38
C ASP A 233 -58.05 38.91 0.02
N GLN A 234 -58.18 37.64 0.40
CA GLN A 234 -59.42 37.08 0.93
C GLN A 234 -59.85 37.73 2.24
N ILE A 235 -58.92 37.96 3.17
CA ILE A 235 -59.19 38.67 4.43
C ILE A 235 -59.67 40.10 4.15
N GLN A 236 -59.04 40.81 3.21
CA GLN A 236 -59.49 42.14 2.81
C GLN A 236 -60.89 42.10 2.21
N ALA A 237 -61.16 41.18 1.28
CA ALA A 237 -62.50 41.01 0.70
C ALA A 237 -63.57 40.68 1.75
N LEU A 238 -63.25 39.83 2.74
CA LEU A 238 -64.14 39.53 3.86
C LEU A 238 -64.36 40.74 4.76
N ASN A 239 -63.32 41.53 5.04
CA ASN A 239 -63.44 42.77 5.81
C ASN A 239 -64.34 43.78 5.09
N ASP A 240 -64.22 43.92 3.77
CA ASP A 240 -65.09 44.76 2.96
C ASP A 240 -66.54 44.26 2.98
N GLN A 241 -66.76 42.95 2.89
CA GLN A 241 -68.09 42.35 3.05
C GLN A 241 -68.69 42.62 4.43
N ILE A 242 -67.90 42.50 5.50
CA ILE A 242 -68.32 42.83 6.86
C ILE A 242 -68.68 44.32 6.96
N ALA A 243 -67.89 45.21 6.36
CA ALA A 243 -68.18 46.65 6.36
C ALA A 243 -69.50 46.96 5.64
N GLU A 244 -69.77 46.33 4.49
CA GLU A 244 -71.03 46.51 3.77
C GLU A 244 -72.22 45.90 4.54
N LEU A 245 -72.05 44.72 5.15
CA LEU A 245 -73.07 44.12 6.00
C LEU A 245 -73.39 44.99 7.23
N ASN A 246 -72.38 45.57 7.87
CA ASN A 246 -72.58 46.50 8.99
C ASN A 246 -73.35 47.75 8.56
N LYS A 247 -73.06 48.29 7.37
CA LYS A 247 -73.80 49.42 6.80
C LYS A 247 -75.25 49.06 6.49
N LEU A 248 -75.49 47.88 5.92
CA LEU A 248 -76.85 47.36 5.69
C LEU A 248 -77.60 47.15 7.00
N LEU A 249 -76.92 46.64 8.02
CA LEU A 249 -77.47 46.45 9.36
C LEU A 249 -77.86 47.80 9.97
N GLU A 250 -77.00 48.82 9.91
CA GLU A 250 -77.29 50.16 10.40
C GLU A 250 -78.54 50.77 9.72
N VAL A 251 -78.67 50.58 8.40
CA VAL A 251 -79.87 50.98 7.65
C VAL A 251 -81.12 50.21 8.11
N SER A 252 -80.99 48.90 8.37
CA SER A 252 -82.09 48.07 8.88
C SER A 252 -82.50 48.49 10.28
N GLU A 253 -81.55 48.68 11.20
CA GLU A 253 -81.80 49.12 12.57
C GLU A 253 -82.48 50.50 12.62
N ALA A 254 -82.04 51.44 11.76
CA ALA A 254 -82.70 52.73 11.60
C ALA A 254 -84.15 52.57 11.10
N ARG A 255 -84.40 51.63 10.18
CA ARG A 255 -85.74 51.31 9.68
C ARG A 255 -86.61 50.70 10.77
N ASP A 256 -86.08 49.76 11.54
CA ASP A 256 -86.77 49.09 12.64
C ASP A 256 -87.13 50.09 13.75
N ALA A 257 -86.23 51.01 14.08
CA ALA A 257 -86.51 52.10 15.02
C ALA A 257 -87.66 53.02 14.52
N ALA A 258 -87.68 53.34 13.23
CA ALA A 258 -88.76 54.12 12.62
C ALA A 258 -90.10 53.36 12.64
N GLN A 259 -90.10 52.06 12.33
CA GLN A 259 -91.29 51.20 12.41
C GLN A 259 -91.81 51.08 13.84
N GLN A 260 -90.92 50.93 14.82
CA GLN A 260 -91.29 50.88 16.23
C GLN A 260 -91.98 52.18 16.69
N SER A 261 -91.48 53.33 16.24
CA SER A 261 -92.14 54.63 16.46
C SER A 261 -93.55 54.69 15.85
N GLN A 262 -93.73 54.16 14.63
CA GLN A 262 -95.05 54.02 14.00
C GLN A 262 -95.99 53.09 14.78
N ILE A 263 -95.50 51.96 15.29
CA ILE A 263 -96.29 51.02 16.11
C ILE A 263 -96.73 51.69 17.41
N VAL A 264 -95.88 52.50 18.05
CA VAL A 264 -96.25 53.26 19.25
C VAL A 264 -97.33 54.31 18.94
N ASP A 265 -97.24 55.04 17.81
CA ASP A 265 -98.27 55.99 17.39
C ASP A 265 -99.61 55.29 17.07
N LEU A 266 -99.56 54.18 16.34
CA LEU A 266 -100.72 53.33 16.05
C LEU A 266 -101.33 52.75 17.35
N GLY A 267 -100.50 52.33 18.30
CA GLY A 267 -100.94 51.84 19.61
C GLY A 267 -101.66 52.92 20.43
N LYS A 268 -101.19 54.18 20.38
CA LYS A 268 -101.91 55.31 20.98
C LYS A 268 -103.28 55.53 20.33
N ARG A 269 -103.35 55.50 19.00
CA ARG A 269 -104.62 55.66 18.25
C ARG A 269 -105.60 54.52 18.52
N LEU A 270 -105.11 53.27 18.59
CA LEU A 270 -105.92 52.09 18.85
C LEU A 270 -106.47 52.08 20.28
N ASN A 271 -105.67 52.47 21.28
CA ASN A 271 -106.12 52.54 22.67
C ASN A 271 -107.23 53.59 22.88
N VAL A 272 -107.19 54.71 22.14
CA VAL A 272 -108.26 55.71 22.14
C VAL A 272 -109.56 55.15 21.53
N ALA A 273 -109.47 54.29 20.50
CA ALA A 273 -110.63 53.66 19.87
C ALA A 273 -111.18 52.46 20.68
N LEU A 274 -110.31 51.70 21.37
CA LEU A 274 -110.68 50.51 22.15
C LEU A 274 -111.37 50.85 23.48
N ALA A 275 -110.99 51.97 24.11
CA ALA A 275 -111.64 52.48 25.31
C ALA A 275 -113.15 52.76 25.10
N GLY A 276 -113.55 53.14 23.88
CA GLY A 276 -114.95 53.36 23.52
C GLY A 276 -115.80 52.09 23.42
N LYS A 277 -115.21 50.95 23.02
CA LYS A 277 -115.94 49.69 22.79
C LYS A 277 -116.02 48.77 24.02
N VAL A 278 -115.04 48.82 24.93
CA VAL A 278 -115.04 48.02 26.17
C VAL A 278 -116.06 48.52 27.20
N GLN A 279 -116.40 49.82 27.17
CA GLN A 279 -117.41 50.40 28.07
C GLN A 279 -118.86 50.02 27.68
N GLU A 280 -119.09 49.66 26.40
CA GLU A 280 -120.38 49.20 25.87
C GLU A 280 -120.66 47.72 26.26
N LEU A 281 -119.66 46.85 26.17
CA LEU A 281 -119.80 45.40 26.40
C LEU A 281 -119.88 45.00 27.89
N ALA A 282 -119.38 45.81 28.82
CA ALA A 282 -119.48 45.54 30.26
C ALA A 282 -120.87 45.83 30.85
N ARG A 283 -121.67 46.70 30.21
CA ARG A 283 -123.01 47.09 30.68
C ARG A 283 -124.08 46.03 30.42
N TYR A 284 -124.00 45.34 29.27
CA TYR A 284 -124.96 44.29 28.88
C TYR A 284 -124.81 42.98 29.68
N ARG A 285 -123.58 42.57 30.06
CA ARG A 285 -123.35 41.32 30.80
C ARG A 285 -123.89 41.36 32.24
N SER A 286 -123.88 42.52 32.88
CA SER A 286 -124.28 42.67 34.30
C SER A 286 -125.80 42.75 34.51
N GLU A 287 -126.56 43.30 33.55
CA GLU A 287 -128.03 43.29 33.61
C GLU A 287 -128.63 41.91 33.24
N PHE A 288 -127.96 41.16 32.37
CA PHE A 288 -128.43 39.86 31.87
C PHE A 288 -128.42 38.76 32.94
N PHE A 289 -127.31 38.56 33.66
CA PHE A 289 -127.22 37.51 34.70
C PHE A 289 -127.95 37.86 36.00
N GLY A 290 -128.19 39.15 36.27
CA GLY A 290 -128.96 39.60 37.44
C GLY A 290 -130.41 39.10 37.42
N LYS A 291 -131.10 39.23 36.27
CA LYS A 291 -132.50 38.78 36.08
C LYS A 291 -132.66 37.26 36.13
N LEU A 292 -131.64 36.51 35.70
CA LEU A 292 -131.67 35.04 35.66
C LEU A 292 -131.59 34.42 37.07
N ARG A 293 -130.84 35.05 37.97
CA ARG A 293 -130.68 34.61 39.37
C ARG A 293 -131.95 34.82 40.21
N GLU A 294 -132.71 35.87 39.91
CA GLU A 294 -133.92 36.24 40.66
C GLU A 294 -135.07 35.24 40.48
N ILE A 295 -135.16 34.60 39.31
CA ILE A 295 -136.24 33.67 38.96
C ILE A 295 -135.96 32.23 39.47
N LEU A 296 -134.69 31.81 39.52
CA LEU A 296 -134.30 30.42 39.83
C LEU A 296 -133.71 30.21 41.24
N GLY A 297 -133.59 31.28 42.06
CA GLY A 297 -132.91 31.24 43.36
C GLY A 297 -133.71 30.66 44.55
N ASN A 298 -135.02 30.43 44.42
CA ASN A 298 -135.91 30.12 45.55
C ASN A 298 -136.33 28.64 45.67
N ARG A 299 -135.53 27.70 45.14
CA ARG A 299 -135.82 26.26 45.18
C ARG A 299 -134.69 25.48 45.86
N SER A 300 -135.03 24.63 46.83
CA SER A 300 -134.09 23.93 47.71
C SER A 300 -133.32 22.78 47.06
N ASP A 301 -133.69 22.41 45.83
CA ASP A 301 -133.20 21.27 45.05
C ASP A 301 -132.21 21.65 43.92
N ILE A 302 -131.94 22.95 43.71
CA ILE A 302 -130.98 23.47 42.72
C ILE A 302 -129.99 24.40 43.41
N ARG A 303 -128.68 24.14 43.27
CA ARG A 303 -127.63 25.01 43.83
C ARG A 303 -127.01 25.87 42.73
N ILE A 304 -127.00 27.19 42.93
CA ILE A 304 -126.36 28.14 42.01
C ILE A 304 -124.93 28.41 42.50
N VAL A 305 -123.93 28.15 41.64
CA VAL A 305 -122.51 28.43 41.91
C VAL A 305 -121.97 29.31 40.79
N GLY A 306 -121.77 30.60 41.07
CA GLY A 306 -121.39 31.58 40.05
C GLY A 306 -122.49 31.75 38.99
N ASP A 307 -122.18 31.38 37.75
CA ASP A 307 -123.06 31.40 36.58
C ASP A 307 -123.60 30.01 36.20
N ARG A 308 -123.48 29.01 37.09
CA ARG A 308 -123.79 27.59 36.83
C ARG A 308 -124.92 27.10 37.73
N PHE A 309 -125.89 26.40 37.14
CA PHE A 309 -126.94 25.67 37.84
C PHE A 309 -126.49 24.23 38.08
N VAL A 310 -126.45 23.80 39.34
CA VAL A 310 -125.93 22.48 39.72
C VAL A 310 -127.07 21.60 40.24
N PHE A 311 -127.27 20.45 39.58
CA PHE A 311 -128.20 19.38 39.95
C PHE A 311 -127.43 18.16 40.43
N GLN A 312 -127.82 17.59 41.57
CA GLN A 312 -127.18 16.35 42.04
C GLN A 312 -127.62 15.17 41.18
N SER A 313 -126.67 14.35 40.72
CA SER A 313 -126.97 13.28 39.77
C SER A 313 -127.91 12.21 40.32
N GLU A 314 -127.94 11.98 41.64
CA GLU A 314 -128.86 10.99 42.27
C GLU A 314 -130.33 11.42 42.22
N VAL A 315 -130.59 12.72 42.07
CA VAL A 315 -131.96 13.21 41.88
C VAL A 315 -132.42 12.97 40.44
N LEU A 316 -131.48 13.04 39.49
CA LEU A 316 -131.77 12.92 38.07
C LEU A 316 -131.69 11.47 37.55
N PHE A 317 -130.79 10.67 38.10
CA PHE A 317 -130.40 9.35 37.59
C PHE A 317 -130.27 8.34 38.73
N GLU A 318 -130.59 7.09 38.45
CA GLU A 318 -130.20 5.99 39.32
C GLU A 318 -128.67 5.77 39.29
N GLN A 319 -128.15 5.12 40.34
CA GLN A 319 -126.72 4.92 40.49
C GLN A 319 -126.16 4.07 39.33
N GLY A 320 -125.10 4.55 38.68
CA GLY A 320 -124.46 3.88 37.54
C GLY A 320 -125.26 3.91 36.24
N GLN A 321 -126.45 4.51 36.22
CA GLN A 321 -127.30 4.65 35.03
C GLN A 321 -127.21 6.06 34.44
N ALA A 322 -127.49 6.17 33.14
CA ALA A 322 -127.61 7.44 32.42
C ALA A 322 -129.06 7.76 31.99
N GLU A 323 -130.02 6.89 32.26
CA GLU A 323 -131.43 7.13 31.99
C GLU A 323 -132.06 7.97 33.11
N LEU A 324 -132.86 8.98 32.74
CA LEU A 324 -133.49 9.89 33.68
C LEU A 324 -134.62 9.21 34.45
N GLY A 325 -134.50 9.18 35.78
CA GLY A 325 -135.54 8.67 36.66
C GLY A 325 -136.78 9.58 36.65
N PRO A 326 -137.96 9.08 37.05
CA PRO A 326 -139.21 9.86 37.05
C PRO A 326 -139.13 11.18 37.83
N ALA A 327 -138.45 11.18 38.98
CA ALA A 327 -138.24 12.39 39.79
C ALA A 327 -137.37 13.44 39.06
N GLY A 328 -136.30 12.98 38.41
CA GLY A 328 -135.42 13.83 37.61
C GLY A 328 -136.12 14.48 36.43
N GLN A 329 -137.01 13.74 35.76
CA GLN A 329 -137.83 14.26 34.67
C GLN A 329 -138.74 15.40 35.13
N VAL A 330 -139.40 15.27 36.30
CA VAL A 330 -140.23 16.36 36.87
C VAL A 330 -139.41 17.62 37.13
N GLN A 331 -138.20 17.47 37.67
CA GLN A 331 -137.32 18.61 37.95
C GLN A 331 -136.86 19.30 36.66
N LEU A 332 -136.45 18.50 35.67
CA LEU A 332 -136.01 19.02 34.37
C LEU A 332 -137.15 19.62 33.55
N ILE A 333 -138.41 19.18 33.72
CA ILE A 333 -139.59 19.81 33.11
C ILE A 333 -139.70 21.26 33.57
N SER A 334 -139.63 21.48 34.89
CA SER A 334 -139.76 22.83 35.43
C SER A 334 -138.58 23.73 35.03
N PHE A 335 -137.37 23.16 34.89
CA PHE A 335 -136.23 23.89 34.35
C PHE A 335 -136.42 24.25 32.87
N ALA A 336 -136.89 23.30 32.05
CA ALA A 336 -137.16 23.52 30.63
C ALA A 336 -138.21 24.61 30.42
N ASP A 337 -139.30 24.61 31.19
CA ASP A 337 -140.36 25.61 31.06
C ASP A 337 -139.83 27.01 31.41
N THR A 338 -139.05 27.12 32.50
CA THR A 338 -138.37 28.39 32.87
C THR A 338 -137.38 28.85 31.79
N LEU A 339 -136.60 27.91 31.26
CA LEU A 339 -135.62 28.18 30.22
C LEU A 339 -136.27 28.72 28.95
N LYS A 340 -137.44 28.18 28.56
CA LYS A 340 -138.21 28.70 27.41
C LYS A 340 -138.69 30.12 27.62
N GLU A 341 -139.23 30.42 28.80
CA GLU A 341 -139.71 31.77 29.13
C GLU A 341 -138.59 32.80 29.05
N ILE A 342 -137.40 32.42 29.51
CA ILE A 342 -136.22 33.28 29.46
C ILE A 342 -135.71 33.38 28.02
N ALA A 343 -135.54 32.25 27.33
CA ALA A 343 -135.05 32.20 25.95
C ALA A 343 -135.89 33.05 25.00
N ALA A 344 -137.21 33.09 25.18
CA ALA A 344 -138.12 33.93 24.39
C ALA A 344 -137.88 35.44 24.55
N ARG A 345 -137.20 35.87 25.63
CA ARG A 345 -136.86 37.28 25.89
C ARG A 345 -135.44 37.63 25.45
N ILE A 346 -134.64 36.65 25.01
CA ILE A 346 -133.26 36.91 24.58
C ILE A 346 -133.27 37.38 23.13
N PRO A 347 -132.71 38.56 22.82
CA PRO A 347 -132.56 39.05 21.45
C PRO A 347 -131.82 38.07 20.55
N SER A 348 -132.25 37.96 19.29
CA SER A 348 -131.71 36.98 18.34
C SER A 348 -130.25 37.22 17.93
N ASP A 349 -129.72 38.42 18.14
CA ASP A 349 -128.34 38.82 17.88
C ASP A 349 -127.35 38.38 18.98
N ILE A 350 -127.86 37.89 20.12
CA ILE A 350 -127.01 37.31 21.18
C ILE A 350 -126.83 35.82 20.90
N ASP A 351 -125.59 35.45 20.54
CA ASP A 351 -125.23 34.06 20.27
C ASP A 351 -124.95 33.29 21.58
N TRP A 352 -126.01 32.89 22.28
CA TRP A 352 -125.91 32.11 23.52
C TRP A 352 -126.19 30.62 23.29
N VAL A 353 -125.54 29.80 24.11
CA VAL A 353 -125.67 28.34 24.17
C VAL A 353 -125.75 27.88 25.63
N LEU A 354 -126.72 27.03 25.96
CA LEU A 354 -126.79 26.29 27.22
C LEU A 354 -125.89 25.06 27.14
N GLN A 355 -124.77 25.11 27.86
CA GLN A 355 -123.88 23.97 27.99
C GLN A 355 -124.25 23.14 29.23
N VAL A 356 -124.60 21.87 29.01
CA VAL A 356 -124.91 20.86 30.03
C VAL A 356 -123.68 19.98 30.26
N ASN A 357 -123.17 20.01 31.48
CA ASN A 357 -121.92 19.40 31.89
C ASN A 357 -122.19 18.25 32.85
N GLY A 358 -121.84 17.03 32.45
CA GLY A 358 -121.93 15.85 33.29
C GLY A 358 -120.64 15.62 34.07
N HIS A 359 -120.77 15.27 35.34
CA HIS A 359 -119.65 14.93 36.21
C HIS A 359 -119.92 13.63 36.97
N THR A 360 -118.85 12.88 37.21
CA THR A 360 -118.85 11.70 38.10
C THR A 360 -118.01 12.00 39.33
N ASP A 361 -118.11 11.14 40.33
CA ASP A 361 -117.07 11.06 41.34
C ASP A 361 -115.87 10.23 40.84
N LYS A 362 -114.88 10.06 41.71
CA LYS A 362 -113.59 9.41 41.43
C LYS A 362 -113.62 7.87 41.47
N ILE A 363 -114.73 7.24 41.87
CA ILE A 363 -114.89 5.79 41.85
C ILE A 363 -115.02 5.37 40.38
N PRO A 364 -114.13 4.49 39.86
CA PRO A 364 -114.19 4.08 38.47
C PRO A 364 -115.41 3.20 38.18
N ILE A 365 -116.21 3.55 37.17
CA ILE A 365 -117.21 2.64 36.57
C ILE A 365 -116.57 1.85 35.41
N ARG A 366 -116.88 0.55 35.33
CA ARG A 366 -116.47 -0.34 34.22
C ARG A 366 -117.59 -1.34 33.93
N THR A 367 -118.63 -0.90 33.23
CA THR A 367 -119.70 -1.78 32.75
C THR A 367 -119.63 -1.91 31.23
N ALA A 368 -120.32 -2.91 30.66
CA ALA A 368 -120.41 -3.04 29.20
C ALA A 368 -121.03 -1.81 28.53
N GLN A 369 -121.95 -1.12 29.22
CA GLN A 369 -122.60 0.10 28.73
C GLN A 369 -121.76 1.36 28.95
N PHE A 370 -121.04 1.45 30.07
CA PHE A 370 -120.18 2.59 30.43
C PHE A 370 -118.77 2.08 30.79
N PRO A 371 -117.86 1.97 29.80
CA PRO A 371 -116.49 1.51 30.03
C PRO A 371 -115.67 2.40 30.97
N SER A 372 -115.98 3.70 31.05
CA SER A 372 -115.37 4.64 31.99
C SER A 372 -116.33 5.75 32.45
N ASN A 373 -115.84 6.56 33.40
CA ASN A 373 -116.54 7.74 33.90
C ASN A 373 -116.75 8.82 32.81
N TRP A 374 -115.97 8.81 31.72
CA TRP A 374 -116.21 9.70 30.57
C TRP A 374 -117.50 9.34 29.85
N GLU A 375 -117.72 8.06 29.55
CA GLU A 375 -118.94 7.61 28.89
C GLU A 375 -120.15 7.84 29.79
N LEU A 376 -120.06 7.58 31.10
CA LEU A 376 -121.16 7.82 32.03
C LEU A 376 -121.50 9.32 32.15
N SER A 377 -120.50 10.18 32.35
CA SER A 377 -120.73 11.63 32.49
C SER A 377 -121.30 12.24 31.21
N THR A 378 -120.73 11.87 30.06
CA THR A 378 -121.18 12.36 28.75
C THR A 378 -122.57 11.84 28.43
N ALA A 379 -122.84 10.54 28.67
CA ALA A 379 -124.16 9.96 28.44
C ALA A 379 -125.24 10.61 29.32
N ARG A 380 -124.93 10.93 30.59
CA ARG A 380 -125.86 11.66 31.46
C ARG A 380 -126.12 13.07 30.95
N ALA A 381 -125.08 13.82 30.57
CA ALA A 381 -125.24 15.16 30.00
C ALA A 381 -126.09 15.14 28.71
N ILE A 382 -125.82 14.19 27.82
CA ILE A 382 -126.61 13.97 26.59
C ILE A 382 -128.06 13.61 26.94
N SER A 383 -128.29 12.78 27.95
CA SER A 383 -129.65 12.39 28.35
C SER A 383 -130.45 13.59 28.86
N VAL A 384 -129.82 14.51 29.58
CA VAL A 384 -130.46 15.77 29.95
C VAL A 384 -130.73 16.64 28.72
N VAL A 385 -129.77 16.81 27.80
CA VAL A 385 -129.97 17.59 26.57
C VAL A 385 -131.10 17.01 25.72
N LYS A 386 -131.13 15.69 25.49
CA LYS A 386 -132.21 15.00 24.78
C LYS A 386 -133.56 15.17 25.47
N PHE A 387 -133.57 15.16 26.80
CA PHE A 387 -134.80 15.42 27.54
C PHE A 387 -135.27 16.86 27.36
N LEU A 388 -134.39 17.85 27.49
CA LEU A 388 -134.72 19.26 27.26
C LEU A 388 -135.17 19.52 25.80
N GLU A 389 -134.55 18.85 24.83
CA GLU A 389 -134.97 18.83 23.42
C GLU A 389 -136.39 18.27 23.28
N SER A 390 -136.69 17.12 23.92
CA SER A 390 -138.05 16.56 23.92
C SER A 390 -139.08 17.48 24.58
N ARG A 391 -138.62 18.35 25.49
CA ARG A 391 -139.43 19.40 26.10
C ARG A 391 -139.49 20.66 25.24
N GLY A 392 -138.84 20.73 24.08
CA GLY A 392 -138.94 21.83 23.11
C GLY A 392 -137.91 22.95 23.27
N ILE A 393 -136.77 22.68 23.90
CA ILE A 393 -135.60 23.57 23.84
C ILE A 393 -134.88 23.35 22.51
N ASP A 394 -134.53 24.43 21.80
CA ASP A 394 -133.84 24.35 20.51
C ASP A 394 -132.50 23.61 20.64
N PRO A 395 -132.29 22.49 19.94
CA PRO A 395 -131.03 21.75 19.97
C PRO A 395 -129.81 22.59 19.60
N ASN A 396 -129.96 23.59 18.73
CA ASN A 396 -128.87 24.49 18.33
C ASN A 396 -128.44 25.43 19.47
N ARG A 397 -129.26 25.56 20.51
CA ARG A 397 -128.98 26.35 21.72
C ARG A 397 -128.42 25.49 22.84
N MET A 398 -128.11 24.21 22.62
CA MET A 398 -127.61 23.32 23.66
C MET A 398 -126.30 22.66 23.24
N SER A 399 -125.44 22.42 24.22
CA SER A 399 -124.29 21.53 24.06
C SER A 399 -124.19 20.62 25.27
N ALA A 400 -123.72 19.39 25.07
CA ALA A 400 -123.44 18.45 26.14
C ALA A 400 -121.93 18.20 26.23
N ALA A 401 -121.39 18.18 27.45
CA ALA A 401 -120.01 17.79 27.71
C ALA A 401 -119.96 16.88 28.94
N GLY A 402 -119.22 15.78 28.87
CA GLY A 402 -118.82 15.04 30.07
C GLY A 402 -117.46 15.52 30.54
N PHE A 403 -117.24 15.58 31.85
CA PHE A 403 -115.94 15.91 32.47
C PHE A 403 -115.41 14.79 33.35
N ALA A 404 -116.10 13.65 33.39
CA ALA A 404 -115.81 12.54 34.29
C ALA A 404 -115.56 13.04 35.72
N GLN A 405 -114.50 12.53 36.36
CA GLN A 405 -114.10 12.86 37.72
C GLN A 405 -113.13 14.05 37.82
N TYR A 406 -112.72 14.63 36.69
CA TYR A 406 -111.57 15.54 36.62
C TYR A 406 -111.90 17.00 36.97
N GLN A 407 -113.16 17.30 37.29
CA GLN A 407 -113.58 18.59 37.84
C GLN A 407 -114.41 18.36 39.12
N PRO A 408 -113.81 17.92 40.23
CA PRO A 408 -114.52 17.76 41.50
C PRO A 408 -114.87 19.13 42.10
N LEU A 409 -116.09 19.27 42.64
CA LEU A 409 -116.45 20.40 43.51
C LEU A 409 -115.90 20.23 44.92
N ASP A 410 -115.75 18.99 45.36
CA ASP A 410 -115.26 18.63 46.68
C ASP A 410 -114.19 17.55 46.53
N THR A 411 -112.95 17.86 46.89
CA THR A 411 -111.82 16.92 46.76
C THR A 411 -111.79 15.88 47.88
N GLY A 412 -112.72 15.91 48.83
CA GLY A 412 -112.84 14.96 49.93
C GLY A 412 -113.19 13.53 49.49
N ASN A 413 -113.07 12.61 50.44
CA ASN A 413 -113.30 11.17 50.22
C ASN A 413 -114.57 10.64 50.90
N SER A 414 -115.35 11.51 51.55
CA SER A 414 -116.61 11.12 52.20
C SER A 414 -117.70 10.81 51.16
N ASP A 415 -118.70 10.03 51.55
CA ASP A 415 -119.86 9.77 50.68
C ASP A 415 -120.58 11.06 50.26
N GLU A 416 -120.56 12.09 51.12
CA GLU A 416 -121.10 13.40 50.78
C GLU A 416 -120.26 14.11 49.70
N ALA A 417 -118.93 14.10 49.80
CA ALA A 417 -118.04 14.67 48.79
C ALA A 417 -118.20 13.96 47.44
N LEU A 418 -118.25 12.63 47.44
CA LEU A 418 -118.50 11.83 46.24
C LEU A 418 -119.86 12.17 45.62
N ARG A 419 -120.92 12.28 46.42
CA ARG A 419 -122.26 12.68 45.96
C ARG A 419 -122.27 14.07 45.34
N ARG A 420 -121.56 15.04 45.93
CA ARG A 420 -121.46 16.40 45.39
C ARG A 420 -120.71 16.45 44.06
N ASN A 421 -119.77 15.55 43.83
CA ASN A 421 -119.04 15.46 42.57
C ASN A 421 -119.87 14.81 41.46
N ARG A 422 -120.75 13.86 41.80
CA ARG A 422 -121.78 13.32 40.89
C ARG A 422 -122.88 14.36 40.65
N ARG A 423 -122.73 15.20 39.63
CA ARG A 423 -123.70 16.26 39.31
C ARG A 423 -123.86 16.50 37.81
N ILE A 424 -124.93 17.20 37.46
CA ILE A 424 -125.08 17.90 36.19
C ILE A 424 -124.99 19.39 36.46
N GLU A 425 -124.12 20.09 35.73
CA GLU A 425 -124.07 21.55 35.76
C GLU A 425 -124.59 22.11 34.45
N MET A 426 -125.33 23.22 34.49
CA MET A 426 -125.77 23.92 33.29
C MET A 426 -125.32 25.36 33.35
N LYS A 427 -124.71 25.85 32.27
CA LYS A 427 -124.24 27.23 32.17
C LYS A 427 -124.52 27.83 30.79
N PHE A 428 -124.65 29.15 30.74
CA PHE A 428 -124.78 29.88 29.49
C PHE A 428 -123.40 30.33 29.01
N THR A 429 -123.07 30.02 27.76
CA THR A 429 -121.83 30.44 27.09
C THR A 429 -122.15 31.10 25.76
N ASN A 430 -121.19 31.80 25.18
CA ASN A 430 -121.25 32.13 23.76
C ASN A 430 -120.79 30.93 22.92
N ARG A 431 -121.28 30.87 21.69
CA ARG A 431 -120.84 29.90 20.68
C ARG A 431 -119.41 30.16 20.22
#